data_AF-A0A5K7ZB94-F1
#
_entry.id   AF-A0A5K7ZB94-F1
#
_cell.length_a   1.000
_cell.length_b   1.000
_cell.length_c   1.000
_cell.angle_alpha   90.00
_cell.angle_beta   90.00
_cell.angle_gamma   90.00
#
_symmetry.space_group_name_H-M   'P 1'
#
loop_
_entity.id
_entity.type
_entity.pdbx_description
1 polymer ?
#
loop_
_entity_poly.entity_id
_entity_poly.type
_entity_poly.pdbx_seq_one_letter_code
_entity_poly.pdbx_strand_id
1 'polypeptide(L)'
;MKPHTNGGQAMNPAVLIPTSTQETASCPYCGAKTSLELPGNYKPVFVFCDGCGTKFIAERLQEGFQVMQVENAPCFSNPDCRELEMGAGDEE
;
A
#
# COMPACT_ATOMS: atom_id res chain seq x y z
N MET A 1 51.34 -8.75 -10.85
CA MET A 1 50.10 -8.49 -11.60
C MET A 1 49.00 -9.36 -11.01
N LYS A 2 48.11 -8.77 -10.20
CA LYS A 2 46.85 -9.34 -9.68
C LYS A 2 46.11 -8.18 -8.98
N PRO A 3 45.06 -7.59 -9.57
CA PRO A 3 44.15 -6.77 -8.77
C PRO A 3 43.11 -7.69 -8.11
N HIS A 4 43.14 -7.74 -6.77
CA HIS A 4 42.01 -8.19 -5.98
C HIS A 4 40.93 -7.10 -6.04
N THR A 5 39.82 -7.39 -6.71
CA THR A 5 38.65 -6.52 -6.69
C THR A 5 37.86 -6.78 -5.41
N ASN A 6 38.16 -6.02 -4.36
CA ASN A 6 37.24 -5.76 -3.26
C ASN A 6 36.35 -4.58 -3.67
N GLY A 7 35.09 -4.85 -3.97
CA GLY A 7 34.01 -3.85 -4.00
C GLY A 7 32.82 -4.53 -3.36
N GLY A 8 32.28 -4.09 -2.23
CA GLY A 8 32.15 -2.72 -1.76
C GLY A 8 30.73 -2.27 -2.01
N GLN A 9 29.80 -2.72 -1.16
CA GLN A 9 28.61 -1.96 -0.78
C GLN A 9 27.94 -2.60 0.44
N ALA A 10 28.39 -2.13 1.61
CA ALA A 10 27.57 -2.11 2.81
C ALA A 10 26.46 -1.08 2.56
N MET A 11 25.25 -1.53 2.27
CA MET A 11 24.07 -0.68 2.44
C MET A 11 23.77 -0.61 3.93
N ASN A 12 24.01 0.57 4.49
CA ASN A 12 23.74 0.96 5.86
C ASN A 12 22.27 0.67 6.24
N PRO A 13 21.96 0.10 7.42
CA PRO A 13 20.59 0.04 7.93
C PRO A 13 20.25 1.41 8.52
N ALA A 14 20.06 2.40 7.66
CA ALA A 14 19.27 3.55 8.06
C ALA A 14 17.85 3.00 8.28
N VAL A 15 17.46 2.81 9.54
CA VAL A 15 16.05 2.71 9.94
C VAL A 15 15.41 4.06 9.63
N LEU A 16 15.20 4.30 8.34
CA LEU A 16 14.19 5.20 7.86
C LEU A 16 12.91 4.44 8.11
N ILE A 17 12.07 4.91 9.03
CA ILE A 17 10.69 4.44 9.06
C ILE A 17 10.18 4.72 7.65
N PRO A 18 9.89 3.69 6.82
CA PRO A 18 9.50 3.93 5.46
C PRO A 18 8.20 4.73 5.52
N THR A 19 8.22 5.96 5.00
CA THR A 19 7.00 6.76 4.82
C THR A 19 6.01 6.03 3.92
N SER A 20 6.52 5.09 3.11
CA SER A 20 5.74 4.12 2.36
C SER A 20 6.53 2.83 2.13
N THR A 21 5.88 1.67 2.23
CA THR A 21 6.45 0.36 1.95
C THR A 21 5.90 -0.18 0.63
N GLN A 22 6.77 -0.60 -0.28
CA GLN A 22 6.36 -1.29 -1.49
C GLN A 22 6.12 -2.77 -1.22
N GLU A 23 4.88 -3.21 -1.38
CA GLU A 23 4.43 -4.59 -1.18
C GLU A 23 3.91 -5.17 -2.49
N THR A 24 3.73 -6.50 -2.55
CA THR A 24 3.12 -7.17 -3.71
C THR A 24 1.88 -7.91 -3.26
N ALA A 25 0.73 -7.59 -3.84
CA ALA A 25 -0.54 -8.24 -3.54
C ALA A 25 -1.15 -8.92 -4.75
N SER A 26 -2.02 -9.89 -4.49
CA SER A 26 -2.84 -10.51 -5.53
C SER A 26 -4.13 -9.70 -5.69
N CYS A 27 -4.47 -9.34 -6.92
CA CYS A 27 -5.69 -8.59 -7.20
C CYS A 27 -6.93 -9.40 -6.79
N PRO A 28 -7.85 -8.83 -6.00
CA PRO A 28 -9.07 -9.52 -5.58
C PRO A 28 -10.09 -9.71 -6.72
N TYR A 29 -9.83 -9.15 -7.90
CA TYR A 29 -10.69 -9.28 -9.08
C TYR A 29 -10.19 -10.36 -10.06
N CYS A 30 -8.91 -10.30 -10.45
CA CYS A 30 -8.34 -11.22 -11.45
C CYS A 30 -7.25 -12.16 -10.92
N GLY A 31 -6.79 -11.99 -9.68
CA GLY A 31 -5.70 -12.78 -9.09
C GLY A 31 -4.29 -12.41 -9.58
N ALA A 32 -4.13 -11.42 -10.47
CA ALA A 32 -2.82 -10.98 -10.92
C ALA A 32 -2.00 -10.37 -9.78
N LYS A 33 -0.69 -10.59 -9.78
CA LYS A 33 0.23 -9.95 -8.82
C LYS A 33 0.45 -8.50 -9.23
N THR A 34 0.24 -7.58 -8.29
CA THR A 34 0.39 -6.14 -8.48
C THR A 34 1.27 -5.59 -7.37
N SER A 35 2.27 -4.82 -7.76
CA SER A 35 3.09 -4.03 -6.85
C SER A 35 2.27 -2.84 -6.37
N LEU A 36 2.26 -2.61 -5.06
CA LEU A 36 1.51 -1.54 -4.44
C LEU A 36 2.35 -0.84 -3.39
N GLU A 37 2.02 0.42 -3.15
CA GLU A 37 2.76 1.27 -2.25
C GLU A 37 1.85 1.61 -1.06
N LEU A 38 2.17 1.05 0.12
CA LEU A 38 1.40 1.24 1.35
C LEU A 38 2.04 2.31 2.21
N PRO A 39 1.34 3.41 2.50
CA PRO A 39 1.89 4.45 3.33
C PRO A 39 2.07 3.96 4.78
N GLY A 40 3.10 4.47 5.45
CA GLY A 40 3.45 4.12 6.82
C GLY A 40 2.42 4.56 7.88
N ASN A 41 1.43 5.36 7.48
CA ASN A 41 0.38 5.94 8.32
C ASN A 41 -0.86 5.03 8.49
N TYR A 42 -0.79 3.77 8.05
CA TYR A 42 -1.88 2.78 8.16
C TYR A 42 -3.19 3.25 7.50
N LYS A 43 -3.13 4.22 6.57
CA LYS A 43 -4.31 4.66 5.82
C LYS A 43 -4.56 3.70 4.66
N PRO A 44 -5.82 3.30 4.42
CA PRO A 44 -6.18 2.58 3.20
C PRO A 44 -5.92 3.46 1.98
N VAL A 45 -5.39 2.85 0.92
CA VAL A 45 -5.08 3.51 -0.35
C VAL A 45 -5.73 2.77 -1.52
N PHE A 46 -6.02 3.51 -2.59
CA PHE A 46 -6.46 2.91 -3.84
C PHE A 46 -5.27 2.44 -4.66
N VAL A 47 -5.37 1.21 -5.15
CA VAL A 47 -4.36 0.56 -5.98
C VAL A 47 -5.03 0.10 -7.27
N PHE A 48 -4.37 0.33 -8.40
CA PHE A 48 -4.82 -0.14 -9.71
C PHE A 48 -4.10 -1.43 -10.04
N CYS A 49 -4.85 -2.46 -10.44
CA CYS A 49 -4.25 -3.69 -10.91
C CYS A 49 -3.67 -3.51 -12.31
N ASP A 50 -2.39 -3.83 -12.51
CA ASP A 50 -1.73 -3.80 -13.82
C ASP A 50 -2.30 -4.84 -14.81
N GLY A 51 -2.85 -5.95 -14.28
CA GLY A 51 -3.40 -7.03 -15.08
C GLY A 51 -4.80 -6.78 -15.64
N CYS A 52 -5.70 -6.19 -14.85
CA CYS A 52 -7.10 -5.95 -15.27
C CYS A 52 -7.51 -4.48 -15.34
N GLY A 53 -6.68 -3.56 -14.85
CA GLY A 53 -6.99 -2.12 -14.76
C GLY A 53 -8.00 -1.76 -13.66
N THR A 54 -8.50 -2.73 -12.91
CA THR A 54 -9.49 -2.48 -11.84
C THR A 54 -8.84 -1.90 -10.60
N LYS A 55 -9.49 -0.89 -10.00
CA LYS A 55 -9.10 -0.31 -8.72
C LYS A 55 -9.57 -1.18 -7.55
N PHE A 56 -8.73 -1.34 -6.55
CA PHE A 56 -9.03 -2.01 -5.29
C PHE A 56 -8.43 -1.23 -4.12
N ILE A 57 -8.86 -1.52 -2.89
CA ILE A 57 -8.31 -0.90 -1.69
C ILE A 57 -7.23 -1.82 -1.11
N ALA A 58 -6.10 -1.23 -0.76
CA ALA A 58 -5.07 -1.88 0.03
C ALA A 58 -4.91 -1.14 1.35
N GLU A 59 -4.99 -1.87 2.46
CA GLU A 59 -4.91 -1.33 3.82
C GLU A 59 -3.80 -2.05 4.56
N ARG A 60 -2.88 -1.28 5.15
CA ARG A 60 -1.81 -1.83 5.98
C ARG A 60 -2.38 -2.21 7.35
N LEU A 61 -2.08 -3.41 7.81
CA LEU A 61 -2.46 -3.91 9.13
C LEU A 61 -1.24 -3.89 10.07
N GLN A 62 -1.47 -4.14 11.36
CA GLN A 62 -0.36 -4.33 12.31
C GLN A 62 0.58 -5.45 11.87
N GLU A 63 0.01 -6.50 11.28
CA GLU A 63 0.74 -7.62 10.68
C GLU A 63 0.39 -7.70 9.18
N GLY A 64 1.31 -7.26 8.34
CA GLY A 64 1.15 -7.29 6.88
C GLY A 64 0.15 -6.25 6.36
N PHE A 65 -0.68 -6.67 5.41
CA PHE A 65 -1.67 -5.83 4.76
C PHE A 65 -2.82 -6.68 4.24
N GLN A 66 -3.96 -6.05 4.01
CA GLN A 66 -5.11 -6.67 3.38
C GLN A 66 -5.50 -5.91 2.11
N VAL A 67 -6.12 -6.64 1.18
CA VAL A 67 -6.68 -6.08 -0.05
C VAL A 67 -8.17 -6.40 -0.11
N MET A 68 -8.96 -5.39 -0.48
CA MET A 68 -10.41 -5.47 -0.54
C MET A 68 -10.91 -4.86 -1.84
N GLN A 69 -12.02 -5.40 -2.34
CA GLN A 69 -12.73 -4.78 -3.46
C GLN A 69 -13.36 -3.47 -2.99
N VAL A 70 -13.33 -2.43 -3.82
CA VAL A 70 -13.86 -1.10 -3.43
C VAL A 70 -15.33 -1.19 -3.05
N GLU A 71 -16.08 -2.03 -3.77
CA GLU A 71 -17.52 -2.24 -3.58
C GLU A 71 -17.85 -3.00 -2.29
N ASN A 72 -16.91 -3.81 -1.78
CA ASN A 72 -17.09 -4.60 -0.56
C ASN A 72 -16.42 -3.97 0.66
N ALA A 73 -15.66 -2.89 0.48
CA ALA A 73 -14.95 -2.25 1.57
C ALA A 73 -15.95 -1.45 2.45
N PRO A 74 -15.92 -1.64 3.79
CA PRO A 74 -16.71 -0.83 4.69
C PRO A 74 -16.28 0.63 4.60
N CYS A 75 -17.19 1.55 4.92
CA CYS A 75 -16.95 2.99 4.82
C CYS A 75 -15.66 3.46 5.54
N PHE A 76 -15.32 2.80 6.66
CA PHE A 76 -14.09 3.07 7.42
C PHE A 76 -12.79 2.74 6.65
N SER A 77 -12.80 1.69 5.82
CA SER A 77 -11.66 1.27 5.00
C SER A 77 -11.72 1.86 3.58
N ASN A 78 -12.84 2.46 3.16
CA ASN A 78 -12.92 3.19 1.91
C ASN A 78 -12.49 4.65 2.14
N PRO A 79 -11.35 5.10 1.57
CA PRO A 79 -10.85 6.44 1.83
C PRO A 79 -11.81 7.54 1.38
N ASP A 80 -12.63 7.30 0.35
CA ASP A 80 -13.65 8.23 -0.15
C ASP A 80 -14.80 8.41 0.87
N CYS A 81 -15.26 7.30 1.43
CA CYS A 81 -16.35 7.28 2.40
C CYS A 81 -15.89 7.77 3.79
N ARG A 82 -14.66 7.43 4.20
CA ARG A 82 -14.05 7.92 5.43
C ARG A 82 -13.94 9.45 5.45
N GLU A 83 -13.53 10.06 4.34
CA GLU A 83 -13.46 11.52 4.26
C GLU A 83 -14.85 12.15 4.35
N LEU A 84 -15.86 11.53 3.74
CA LEU A 84 -17.25 11.97 3.81
C LEU A 84 -17.81 11.90 5.25
N GLU A 85 -17.64 10.77 5.95
CA GLU A 85 -18.17 10.57 7.31
C GLU A 85 -17.43 11.39 8.36
N MET A 86 -16.13 11.62 8.18
CA MET A 86 -15.31 12.42 9.11
C MET A 86 -15.39 13.93 8.78
N GLY A 87 -15.94 14.28 7.61
CA GLY A 87 -16.16 15.65 7.13
C GLY A 87 -17.61 16.13 7.21
N ALA A 88 -18.58 15.26 7.50
CA ALA A 88 -20.00 15.62 7.69
C ALA A 88 -20.30 16.11 9.12
N GLY A 89 -19.41 16.92 9.67
CA GLY A 89 -19.59 17.67 10.91
C GLY A 89 -19.61 19.17 10.65
N ASP A 90 -20.36 19.62 9.64
CA ASP A 90 -20.81 21.02 9.59
C ASP A 90 -22.16 21.04 10.33
N GLU A 91 -22.07 21.14 11.65
CA GLU A 91 -23.20 21.46 12.51
C GLU A 91 -23.64 22.90 12.18
N GLU A 92 -24.82 23.04 11.56
CA GLU A 92 -25.51 24.33 11.31
C GLU A 92 -25.77 25.14 12.58
#